data_AF-E0M4G6-F1
#
_entry.id   AF-E0M4G6-F1
#
_cell.length_a   1.000
_cell.length_b   1.000
_cell.length_c   1.000
_cell.angle_alpha   90.00
_cell.angle_beta   90.00
_cell.angle_gamma   90.00
#
_symmetry.space_group_name_H-M   'P 1'
#
loop_
_entity.id
_entity.type
_entity.pdbx_description
1 polymer ?
#
loop_
_entity_poly.entity_id
_entity_poly.type
_entity_poly.pdbx_seq_one_letter_code
_entity_poly.pdbx_strand_id
1 'polypeptide(L)' 'MIAAEKPIRKGSRVRLRGNLFEGAICVVDRVDWLEDGQRYVLKHPHYTCPLNYRRWDLELIPDDQ' A
#
# COMPACT_ATOMS: atom_id res chain seq x y z
N MET A 1 0.56 -3.27 24.73
CA MET A 1 -0.54 -3.80 23.91
C MET A 1 -0.12 -3.62 22.46
N ILE A 2 0.13 -4.69 21.73
CA ILE A 2 0.50 -4.59 20.31
C ILE A 2 -0.82 -4.33 19.60
N ALA A 3 -1.08 -3.08 19.21
CA ALA A 3 -2.21 -2.79 18.34
C ALA A 3 -2.07 -3.71 17.14
N ALA A 4 -3.01 -4.66 16.97
CA ALA A 4 -2.98 -5.60 15.86
C ALA A 4 -2.88 -4.76 14.59
N GLU A 5 -1.71 -4.76 13.94
CA GLU A 5 -1.52 -4.04 12.69
C GLU A 5 -2.61 -4.52 11.74
N LYS A 6 -3.57 -3.64 11.44
CA LYS A 6 -4.68 -3.99 10.55
C LYS A 6 -4.05 -4.54 9.26
N PRO A 7 -4.51 -5.68 8.73
CA PRO A 7 -3.93 -6.22 7.52
C PRO A 7 -4.19 -5.25 6.36
N ILE A 8 -3.15 -4.96 5.57
CA ILE A 8 -3.29 -4.19 4.34
C ILE A 8 -4.08 -5.05 3.34
N ARG A 9 -5.21 -4.52 2.85
CA ARG A 9 -6.12 -5.20 1.94
C ARG A 9 -6.58 -4.26 0.84
N LYS A 10 -7.30 -4.78 -0.15
CA LYS A 10 -7.96 -3.94 -1.16
C LYS A 10 -8.80 -2.85 -0.49
N GLY A 11 -8.67 -1.61 -0.95
CA GLY A 11 -9.30 -0.42 -0.40
C GLY A 11 -8.52 0.25 0.74
N SER A 12 -7.48 -0.38 1.30
CA SER A 12 -6.64 0.26 2.32
C SER A 12 -5.92 1.47 1.76
N ARG A 13 -5.91 2.56 2.53
CA ARG A 13 -5.08 3.74 2.27
C ARG A 13 -3.69 3.49 2.84
N VAL A 14 -2.66 3.66 2.01
CA VAL A 14 -1.28 3.42 2.39
C VAL A 14 -0.42 4.62 2.00
N ARG A 15 0.55 4.96 2.84
CA ARG A 15 1.62 5.89 2.52
C ARG A 15 2.83 5.11 2.03
N LEU A 16 3.40 5.56 0.92
CA LEU A 16 4.61 4.98 0.35
C LEU A 16 5.85 5.39 1.14
N ARG A 17 6.71 4.42 1.47
CA ARG A 17 8.00 4.62 2.14
C ARG A 17 9.12 4.27 1.16
N GLY A 18 10.04 5.21 0.94
CA GLY A 18 11.10 5.03 -0.04
C GLY A 18 10.60 5.08 -1.49
N ASN A 19 11.52 5.43 -2.39
CA ASN A 19 11.33 5.55 -3.85
C ASN A 19 10.74 6.90 -4.32
N LEU A 20 10.54 7.02 -5.64
CA LEU A 20 10.13 8.23 -6.35
C LEU A 20 8.83 8.86 -5.80
N PHE A 21 7.95 8.06 -5.22
CA PHE A 21 6.66 8.49 -4.67
C PHE A 21 6.64 8.48 -3.13
N GLU A 22 7.80 8.57 -2.48
CA GLU A 22 7.89 8.61 -1.02
C GLU A 22 6.96 9.69 -0.43
N GLY A 23 6.20 9.30 0.59
CA GLY A 23 5.22 10.16 1.25
C GLY A 23 3.86 10.24 0.56
N ALA A 24 3.73 9.76 -0.68
CA ALA A 24 2.46 9.78 -1.39
C ALA A 24 1.44 8.83 -0.76
N ILE A 25 0.18 9.27 -0.73
CA ILE A 25 -0.94 8.48 -0.22
C ILE A 25 -1.63 7.82 -1.40
N CYS A 26 -1.65 6.49 -1.40
CA CYS A 26 -2.27 5.68 -2.43
C CYS A 26 -3.35 4.76 -1.84
N VAL A 27 -4.19 4.21 -2.72
CA VAL A 27 -5.19 3.21 -2.34
C VAL A 27 -4.80 1.87 -2.95
N VAL A 28 -4.87 0.81 -2.15
CA VAL A 28 -4.64 -0.56 -2.63
C VAL A 28 -5.78 -0.98 -3.54
N ASP A 29 -5.50 -1.18 -4.83
CA ASP A 29 -6.49 -1.66 -5.81
C ASP A 29 -6.69 -3.17 -5.72
N ARG A 30 -5.57 -3.91 -5.61
CA ARG A 30 -5.56 -5.35 -5.44
C ARG A 30 -4.26 -5.83 -4.80
N VAL A 31 -4.27 -7.09 -4.40
CA VAL A 31 -3.12 -7.76 -3.80
C VAL A 31 -2.85 -9.02 -4.60
N ASP A 32 -1.70 -9.07 -5.26
CA ASP A 32 -1.28 -10.17 -6.12
C ASP A 32 -0.30 -11.07 -5.36
N TRP A 33 -0.42 -12.39 -5.53
CA TRP A 33 0.50 -13.38 -4.97
C TRP A 33 1.41 -13.88 -6.08
N LEU A 34 2.65 -13.40 -6.09
CA LEU A 34 3.67 -13.82 -7.04
C LEU A 34 4.56 -14.89 -6.42
N GLU A 35 5.40 -15.54 -7.23
CA GLU A 35 6.37 -16.55 -6.77
C GLU A 35 7.30 -16.03 -5.66
N ASP A 36 7.64 -14.74 -5.72
CA ASP A 36 8.50 -14.02 -4.75
C ASP A 36 7.70 -13.43 -3.57
N GLY A 37 6.40 -13.72 -3.48
CA GLY A 37 5.52 -13.33 -2.39
C GLY A 37 4.48 -12.26 -2.75
N GLN A 38 3.92 -11.66 -1.70
CA GLN A 38 2.77 -10.76 -1.79
C GLN A 38 3.17 -9.37 -2.36
N ARG A 39 2.43 -8.91 -3.37
CA ARG A 39 2.55 -7.58 -3.97
C ARG A 39 1.26 -6.80 -3.86
N TYR A 40 1.39 -5.51 -3.56
CA TYR A 40 0.29 -4.59 -3.45
C TYR A 40 0.29 -3.69 -4.67
N VAL A 41 -0.80 -3.77 -5.44
CA VAL A 41 -1.03 -2.91 -6.60
C VAL A 41 -1.78 -1.69 -6.12
N LEU A 42 -1.19 -0.51 -6.30
CA LEU A 42 -1.72 0.74 -5.79
C LEU A 42 -2.19 1.64 -6.91
N LYS A 43 -3.26 2.37 -6.63
CA LYS A 43 -3.73 3.51 -7.41
C LYS A 43 -3.23 4.80 -6.76
N HIS A 44 -2.44 5.54 -7.51
CA HIS A 44 -1.95 6.86 -7.14
C HIS A 44 -2.94 7.93 -7.61
N PRO A 45 -3.25 8.98 -6.82
CA PRO A 45 -4.26 9.97 -7.18
C PRO A 45 -3.94 10.78 -8.44
N HIS A 46 -2.65 10.99 -8.72
CA HIS A 46 -2.17 11.81 -9.84
C HIS A 46 -1.42 11.00 -10.92
N TYR A 47 -1.40 9.68 -10.82
CA TYR A 47 -0.63 8.83 -11.74
C TYR A 47 -1.47 7.63 -12.17
N THR A 48 -1.58 7.43 -13.48
CA THR A 48 -2.51 6.46 -14.09
C THR A 48 -1.95 5.05 -14.15
N CYS A 49 -0.63 4.87 -14.10
CA CYS A 49 -0.04 3.53 -14.13
C CYS A 49 -0.11 2.88 -12.74
N PRO A 50 -0.45 1.58 -12.67
CA PRO A 50 -0.49 0.84 -11.42
C PRO A 50 0.91 0.73 -10.81
N LEU A 51 1.01 0.98 -9.51
CA LEU A 51 2.28 0.90 -8.79
C LEU A 51 2.36 -0.41 -7.98
N ASN A 52 3.47 -1.14 -8.11
CA ASN A 52 3.67 -2.43 -7.44
C ASN A 52 4.66 -2.31 -6.27
N TYR A 53 4.20 -2.59 -5.06
CA TYR A 53 5.01 -2.45 -3.84
C TYR A 53 4.97 -3.70 -2.95
N ARG A 54 6.01 -3.89 -2.14
CA ARG A 54 6.02 -4.92 -1.08
C ARG A 54 5.47 -4.35 0.22
N ARG A 55 5.09 -5.21 1.17
CA ARG A 55 4.53 -4.79 2.47
C ARG A 55 5.41 -3.79 3.23
N TRP A 56 6.73 -3.95 3.16
CA TRP A 56 7.68 -3.11 3.91
C TRP A 56 7.85 -1.70 3.32
N ASP A 57 7.46 -1.51 2.05
CA ASP A 57 7.45 -0.19 1.39
C ASP A 57 6.16 0.59 1.73
N LEU A 58 5.24 0.01 2.51
CA LEU A 58 3.91 0.55 2.79
C LEU A 58 3.70 0.79 4.27
N GLU A 59 3.26 2.01 4.58
CA GLU A 59 2.70 2.38 5.88
C GLU A 59 1.19 2.42 5.77
N LEU A 60 0.49 1.56 6.53
CA LEU A 60 -0.97 1.60 6.56
C LEU A 60 -1.43 2.87 7.27
N ILE A 61 -2.27 3.66 6.59
CA ILE A 61 -2.94 4.79 7.19
C ILE A 61 -4.25 4.27 7.78
N PRO A 62 -4.45 4.32 9.12
CA PRO A 62 -5.72 3.94 9.70
C PRO A 62 -6.82 4.86 9.18
N ASP A 63 -7.99 4.27 8.90
CA ASP A 63 -9.19 4.98 8.44
C ASP A 63 -9.84 5.87 9.53
N ASP A 64 -9.08 6.23 10.56
CA ASP A 64 -9.57 7.00 11.71
C ASP A 64 -9.48 8.49 11.40
N GLN A 65 -10.43 8.94 10.56
CA GLN A 65 -11.02 10.28 10.54
C GLN A 65 -12.30 10.31 9.72
#